data_AF-A0A9W8D3G3-F1
#
_entry.id   AF-A0A9W8D3G3-F1
#
_cell.length_a   1.000
_cell.length_b   1.000
_cell.length_c   1.000
_cell.angle_alpha   90.00
_cell.angle_beta   90.00
_cell.angle_gamma   90.00
#
_symmetry.space_group_name_H-M   'P 1'
#
loop_
_entity.id
_entity.type
_entity.pdbx_description
1 polymer ?
#
loop_
_entity_poly.entity_id
_entity_poly.type
_entity_poly.pdbx_seq_one_letter_code
_entity_poly.pdbx_strand_id
1 'polypeptide(L)'
;MITGVMLTAANGQVVAAISNAGYHVEISCGGMHTEDDMVTKLYALADLLELGRGITLNCIFSNPKQWDFQLQVLLRLRREGLPIVGLSISGDIPSFDKALEIINALHDTGIRHVSFKPNTVRAIRHVINIAQASNNFYIVLQWTGDQGGGHHSFEGFYQPILETYGAIRACENIVLIAGSGFGNIESSLSYMTGDWSVSFESAPMPFDGIMFELSDIAAQEAVAALAVKKLIAVAPGVSETEWQQTYDGTSNNAIPATIDNGELDHMLMIRYTAFVRDMYRDILSQPRNQQLELLLAHKDKIISRLNNDYMRPWFGQKIDGRVADLGQMTYVEVISRAVELMYDKHQKRWIHKSYFRLVVDFINRSERQLCTPDQSAPLTALLDKVEPVCYVDVVSEIYPEFKTRLLSSEDVQFFVYLCKRQGQKPPPFVPVLDADFGDLLLKDTVFQPEYLELANGQNSQRIGVQQSHDAAQYLTRTDEPVKGIIDGVYQGHIAALLRQLHSGDEASVPVVEYIGAEFDSANDIISGLTSMNETSTERVFRLPNTAKQLPNIDSWLQALAGPRKSWLRALLTAPVIAQKSRFVDNYVRRMLRARP
;
A
#
# COMPACT_ATOMS: atom_id res chain seq x y z
N MET A 1 7.73 0.29 12.47
CA MET A 1 7.57 -0.20 11.08
C MET A 1 6.62 0.71 10.33
N ILE A 2 6.58 0.68 9.00
CA ILE A 2 5.63 1.41 8.15
C ILE A 2 4.71 0.43 7.43
N THR A 3 3.42 0.72 7.40
CA THR A 3 2.38 -0.16 6.83
C THR A 3 2.23 0.00 5.32
N GLY A 4 1.85 -1.09 4.64
CA GLY A 4 1.63 -1.12 3.19
C GLY A 4 0.24 -0.67 2.73
N VAL A 5 -0.53 0.00 3.59
CA VAL A 5 -1.88 0.49 3.27
C VAL A 5 -1.83 1.87 2.63
N MET A 6 -0.70 2.57 2.76
CA MET A 6 -0.56 3.94 2.26
C MET A 6 -0.16 4.01 0.79
N LEU A 7 -0.59 5.10 0.16
CA LEU A 7 -0.22 5.50 -1.19
C LEU A 7 1.29 5.50 -1.44
N THR A 8 2.05 6.09 -0.53
CA THR A 8 3.52 6.12 -0.56
C THR A 8 4.14 4.74 -0.54
N ALA A 9 3.51 3.78 0.14
CA ALA A 9 3.98 2.42 0.21
C ALA A 9 3.78 1.65 -1.11
N ALA A 10 3.04 2.18 -2.09
CA ALA A 10 3.01 1.63 -3.45
C ALA A 10 4.26 2.01 -4.27
N ASN A 11 5.03 3.01 -3.83
CA ASN A 11 6.20 3.50 -4.55
C ASN A 11 7.49 2.79 -4.09
N GLY A 12 8.13 2.06 -5.00
CA GLY A 12 9.36 1.32 -4.71
C GLY A 12 10.53 2.18 -4.23
N GLN A 13 10.62 3.47 -4.61
CA GLN A 13 11.70 4.35 -4.15
C GLN A 13 11.53 4.72 -2.67
N VAL A 14 10.29 5.03 -2.26
CA VAL A 14 9.97 5.34 -0.85
C VAL A 14 10.19 4.11 0.02
N VAL A 15 9.69 2.95 -0.42
CA VAL A 15 9.89 1.66 0.28
C VAL A 15 11.39 1.36 0.42
N ALA A 16 12.18 1.56 -0.64
CA ALA A 16 13.62 1.37 -0.57
C ALA A 16 14.29 2.35 0.42
N ALA A 17 13.91 3.63 0.40
CA ALA A 17 14.45 4.63 1.32
C ALA A 17 14.20 4.26 2.79
N ILE A 18 12.97 3.84 3.13
CA ILE A 18 12.61 3.42 4.48
C ILE A 18 13.38 2.14 4.89
N SER A 19 13.46 1.17 3.99
CA SER A 19 14.16 -0.09 4.25
C SER A 19 15.66 0.12 4.47
N ASN A 20 16.28 0.93 3.60
CA ASN A 20 17.70 1.29 3.70
C ASN A 20 18.00 2.12 4.94
N ALA A 21 17.05 2.95 5.38
CA ALA A 21 17.13 3.67 6.65
C ALA A 21 17.14 2.75 7.89
N GLY A 22 16.84 1.46 7.74
CA GLY A 22 16.90 0.48 8.83
C GLY A 22 15.54 0.00 9.30
N TYR A 23 14.44 0.45 8.70
CA TYR A 23 13.09 0.20 9.18
C TYR A 23 12.34 -0.82 8.33
N HIS A 24 11.49 -1.62 8.98
CA HIS A 24 10.58 -2.51 8.26
C HIS A 24 9.47 -1.69 7.58
N VAL A 25 9.21 -1.99 6.32
CA VAL A 25 8.14 -1.40 5.51
C VAL A 25 7.52 -2.47 4.61
N GLU A 26 6.22 -2.36 4.39
CA GLU A 26 5.48 -3.23 3.47
C GLU A 26 5.21 -2.48 2.17
N ILE A 27 5.44 -3.10 1.00
CA ILE A 27 5.03 -2.53 -0.28
C ILE A 27 3.55 -2.83 -0.54
N SER A 28 2.77 -1.79 -0.88
CA SER A 28 1.35 -1.93 -1.23
C SER A 28 1.19 -2.59 -2.60
N CYS A 29 0.47 -3.71 -2.66
CA CYS A 29 0.21 -4.41 -3.91
C CYS A 29 -1.11 -4.01 -4.59
N GLY A 30 -1.95 -3.16 -3.97
CA GLY A 30 -3.27 -2.80 -4.51
C GLY A 30 -3.22 -2.14 -5.90
N GLY A 31 -2.15 -1.39 -6.18
CA GLY A 31 -1.86 -0.78 -7.48
C GLY A 31 -1.13 -1.70 -8.48
N MET A 32 -0.90 -2.98 -8.14
CA MET A 32 -0.29 -3.97 -9.03
C MET A 32 -1.40 -4.81 -9.66
N HIS A 33 -1.79 -4.49 -10.90
CA HIS A 33 -3.00 -5.05 -11.52
C HIS A 33 -2.77 -6.30 -12.39
N THR A 34 -1.51 -6.62 -12.69
CA THR A 34 -1.13 -7.77 -13.53
C THR A 34 0.15 -8.41 -12.99
N GLU A 35 0.42 -9.67 -13.36
CA GLU A 35 1.68 -10.34 -13.00
C GLU A 35 2.91 -9.54 -13.49
N ASP A 36 2.90 -9.09 -14.75
CA ASP A 36 4.03 -8.36 -15.34
C ASP A 36 4.33 -7.04 -14.59
N ASP A 37 3.28 -6.33 -14.18
CA ASP A 37 3.41 -5.09 -13.40
C ASP A 37 4.03 -5.38 -12.02
N MET A 38 3.54 -6.42 -11.34
CA MET A 38 4.08 -6.85 -10.04
C MET A 38 5.55 -7.28 -10.16
N VAL A 39 5.88 -8.11 -11.15
CA VAL A 39 7.26 -8.57 -11.40
C VAL A 39 8.18 -7.37 -11.65
N THR A 40 7.80 -6.48 -12.57
CA THR A 40 8.61 -5.31 -12.93
C THR A 40 8.87 -4.42 -11.72
N LYS A 41 7.83 -4.12 -10.92
CA LYS A 41 7.94 -3.28 -9.72
C LYS A 41 8.81 -3.92 -8.64
N LEU A 42 8.68 -5.23 -8.41
CA LEU A 42 9.44 -5.92 -7.36
C LEU A 42 10.92 -6.08 -7.71
N TYR A 43 11.26 -6.31 -8.98
CA TYR A 43 12.67 -6.29 -9.43
C TYR A 43 13.26 -4.88 -9.30
N ALA A 44 12.53 -3.85 -9.73
CA ALA A 44 12.97 -2.46 -9.58
C ALA A 44 13.19 -2.08 -8.11
N LEU A 45 12.30 -2.50 -7.20
CA LEU A 45 12.50 -2.32 -5.76
C LEU A 45 13.74 -3.06 -5.26
N ALA A 46 13.91 -4.33 -5.64
CA ALA A 46 15.06 -5.13 -5.20
C ALA A 46 16.41 -4.51 -5.61
N ASP A 47 16.48 -3.84 -6.76
CA ASP A 47 17.69 -3.16 -7.24
C ASP A 47 18.00 -1.86 -6.46
N LEU A 48 17.01 -1.27 -5.78
CA LEU A 48 17.18 -0.08 -4.93
C LEU A 48 17.55 -0.42 -3.48
N LEU A 49 17.38 -1.67 -3.06
CA LEU A 49 17.61 -2.12 -1.69
C LEU A 49 19.10 -2.35 -1.40
N GLU A 50 19.52 -1.95 -0.21
CA GLU A 50 20.81 -2.33 0.35
C GLU A 50 20.91 -3.85 0.59
N LEU A 51 22.14 -4.36 0.57
CA LEU A 51 22.41 -5.78 0.79
C LEU A 51 21.83 -6.27 2.12
N GLY A 52 21.06 -7.35 2.07
CA GLY A 52 20.48 -7.97 3.26
C GLY A 52 19.10 -7.42 3.66
N ARG A 53 18.62 -6.34 3.03
CA ARG A 53 17.25 -5.85 3.22
C ARG A 53 16.23 -6.80 2.58
N GLY A 54 15.05 -6.86 3.18
CA GLY A 54 13.95 -7.73 2.74
C GLY A 54 12.72 -6.95 2.29
N ILE A 55 11.91 -7.57 1.45
CA ILE A 55 10.63 -7.05 0.96
C ILE A 55 9.50 -7.79 1.68
N THR A 56 8.59 -7.03 2.30
CA THR A 56 7.29 -7.52 2.77
C THR A 56 6.21 -6.95 1.86
N LEU A 57 5.29 -7.78 1.38
CA LEU A 57 4.22 -7.36 0.47
C LEU A 57 2.90 -7.25 1.23
N ASN A 58 2.17 -6.15 1.10
CA ASN A 58 0.80 -6.01 1.60
C ASN A 58 -0.21 -6.29 0.49
N CYS A 59 -0.95 -7.40 0.58
CA CYS A 59 -1.92 -7.86 -0.41
C CYS A 59 -3.36 -7.84 0.16
N ILE A 60 -4.32 -7.40 -0.65
CA ILE A 60 -5.72 -7.25 -0.25
C ILE A 60 -6.48 -8.56 -0.56
N PHE A 61 -6.82 -9.31 0.47
CA PHE A 61 -7.46 -10.63 0.36
C PHE A 61 -8.88 -10.55 -0.23
N SER A 62 -9.63 -9.51 0.09
CA SER A 62 -11.00 -9.27 -0.41
C SER A 62 -11.06 -8.94 -1.91
N ASN A 63 -9.90 -8.76 -2.58
CA ASN A 63 -9.81 -8.63 -4.03
C ASN A 63 -9.31 -9.94 -4.67
N PRO A 64 -10.20 -10.93 -4.93
CA PRO A 64 -9.80 -12.26 -5.40
C PRO A 64 -9.04 -12.21 -6.73
N LYS A 65 -9.40 -11.28 -7.63
CA LYS A 65 -8.74 -11.11 -8.92
C LYS A 65 -7.26 -10.77 -8.78
N GLN A 66 -6.91 -9.95 -7.79
CA GLN A 66 -5.52 -9.61 -7.50
C GLN A 66 -4.84 -10.68 -6.66
N TRP A 67 -5.52 -11.14 -5.61
CA TRP A 67 -5.00 -12.15 -4.69
C TRP A 67 -4.51 -13.42 -5.39
N ASP A 68 -5.30 -13.93 -6.34
CA ASP A 68 -5.03 -15.19 -7.02
C ASP A 68 -3.65 -15.20 -7.70
N PHE A 69 -3.29 -14.12 -8.41
CA PHE A 69 -1.98 -14.05 -9.05
C PHE A 69 -0.89 -13.53 -8.11
N GLN A 70 -1.22 -12.59 -7.21
CA GLN A 70 -0.23 -11.95 -6.34
C GLN A 70 0.47 -12.96 -5.42
N LEU A 71 -0.28 -13.89 -4.82
CA LEU A 71 0.29 -14.94 -3.98
C LEU A 71 1.23 -15.85 -4.79
N GLN A 72 0.82 -16.27 -5.99
CA GLN A 72 1.63 -17.16 -6.84
C GLN A 72 2.91 -16.48 -7.32
N VAL A 73 2.82 -15.22 -7.76
CA VAL A 73 3.98 -14.42 -8.19
C VAL A 73 4.95 -14.21 -7.03
N LEU A 74 4.45 -13.85 -5.85
CA LEU A 74 5.27 -13.68 -4.65
C LEU A 74 6.06 -14.95 -4.31
N LEU A 75 5.39 -16.12 -4.28
CA LEU A 75 6.03 -17.41 -4.00
C LEU A 75 7.05 -17.78 -5.09
N ARG A 76 6.74 -17.52 -6.36
CA ARG A 76 7.64 -17.74 -7.50
C ARG A 76 8.90 -16.88 -7.37
N LEU A 77 8.74 -15.56 -7.21
CA LEU A 77 9.85 -14.62 -7.12
C LEU A 77 10.75 -14.91 -5.93
N ARG A 78 10.17 -15.35 -4.79
CA ARG A 78 10.94 -15.83 -3.65
C ARG A 78 11.86 -17.01 -4.03
N ARG A 79 11.33 -18.01 -4.74
CA ARG A 79 12.12 -19.17 -5.21
C ARG A 79 13.19 -18.77 -6.23
N GLU A 80 12.94 -17.73 -7.02
CA GLU A 80 13.92 -17.16 -7.96
C GLU A 80 15.02 -16.33 -7.26
N GLY A 81 14.91 -16.16 -5.94
CA GLY A 81 15.91 -15.54 -5.09
C GLY A 81 15.66 -14.07 -4.76
N LEU A 82 14.49 -13.50 -5.11
CA LEU A 82 14.15 -12.15 -4.63
C LEU A 82 14.12 -12.13 -3.10
N PRO A 83 14.52 -11.02 -2.45
CA PRO A 83 14.65 -10.93 -1.01
C PRO A 83 13.28 -10.71 -0.36
N ILE A 84 12.25 -11.44 -0.79
CA ILE A 84 10.94 -11.45 -0.16
C ILE A 84 11.06 -12.19 1.17
N VAL A 85 10.58 -11.56 2.24
CA VAL A 85 10.70 -12.06 3.63
C VAL A 85 9.38 -12.12 4.37
N GLY A 86 8.33 -11.46 3.87
CA GLY A 86 7.03 -11.41 4.52
C GLY A 86 5.86 -11.18 3.57
N LEU A 87 4.67 -11.56 4.04
CA LEU A 87 3.39 -11.24 3.42
C LEU A 87 2.47 -10.66 4.48
N SER A 88 1.86 -9.52 4.21
CA SER A 88 0.81 -8.93 5.02
C SER A 88 -0.51 -9.04 4.28
N ILE A 89 -1.54 -9.54 4.97
CA ILE A 89 -2.86 -9.82 4.43
C ILE A 89 -3.84 -8.81 5.01
N SER A 90 -4.42 -7.97 4.15
CA SER A 90 -5.39 -6.93 4.49
C SER A 90 -6.74 -7.17 3.82
N GLY A 91 -7.75 -6.35 4.15
CA GLY A 91 -9.07 -6.37 3.51
C GLY A 91 -9.99 -7.51 3.96
N ASP A 92 -9.44 -8.60 4.51
CA ASP A 92 -10.14 -9.63 5.29
C ASP A 92 -9.13 -10.63 5.86
N ILE A 93 -9.52 -11.38 6.90
CA ILE A 93 -8.71 -12.50 7.39
C ILE A 93 -9.21 -13.79 6.70
N PRO A 94 -8.32 -14.55 6.04
CA PRO A 94 -8.71 -15.81 5.39
C PRO A 94 -9.39 -16.77 6.37
N SER A 95 -10.25 -17.65 5.85
CA SER A 95 -10.76 -18.79 6.62
C SER A 95 -9.61 -19.62 7.20
N PHE A 96 -9.85 -20.32 8.31
CA PHE A 96 -8.83 -21.08 9.03
C PHE A 96 -8.00 -22.00 8.11
N ASP A 97 -8.64 -22.87 7.33
CA ASP A 97 -7.94 -23.80 6.42
C ASP A 97 -7.12 -23.07 5.36
N LYS A 98 -7.68 -21.98 4.80
CA LYS A 98 -6.98 -21.18 3.80
C LYS A 98 -5.77 -20.45 4.38
N ALA A 99 -5.87 -19.94 5.62
CA ALA A 99 -4.75 -19.31 6.31
C ALA A 99 -3.61 -20.32 6.53
N LEU A 100 -3.92 -21.55 6.94
CA LEU A 100 -2.91 -22.61 7.09
C LEU A 100 -2.29 -23.03 5.75
N GLU A 101 -3.10 -23.13 4.68
CA GLU A 101 -2.58 -23.38 3.32
C GLU A 101 -1.57 -22.30 2.90
N ILE A 102 -1.91 -21.02 3.11
CA ILE A 102 -1.02 -19.90 2.82
C ILE A 102 0.25 -19.99 3.67
N ILE A 103 0.14 -20.17 4.98
CA ILE A 103 1.26 -20.24 5.90
C ILE A 103 2.22 -21.37 5.53
N ASN A 104 1.70 -22.55 5.20
CA ASN A 104 2.52 -23.67 4.75
C ASN A 104 3.26 -23.33 3.44
N ALA A 105 2.60 -22.69 2.48
CA ALA A 105 3.25 -22.26 1.24
C ALA A 105 4.35 -21.20 1.48
N LEU A 106 4.12 -20.25 2.40
CA LEU A 106 5.12 -19.26 2.82
C LEU A 106 6.32 -19.93 3.49
N HIS A 107 6.05 -20.84 4.43
CA HIS A 107 7.07 -21.63 5.12
C HIS A 107 7.92 -22.42 4.12
N ASP A 108 7.30 -23.15 3.20
CA ASP A 108 7.98 -23.99 2.20
C ASP A 108 8.82 -23.19 1.20
N THR A 109 8.54 -21.90 1.04
CA THR A 109 9.33 -20.98 0.21
C THR A 109 10.37 -20.18 1.02
N GLY A 110 10.46 -20.44 2.32
CA GLY A 110 11.41 -19.77 3.21
C GLY A 110 11.08 -18.30 3.46
N ILE A 111 9.81 -17.92 3.36
CA ILE A 111 9.27 -16.64 3.84
C ILE A 111 9.16 -16.73 5.37
N ARG A 112 9.48 -15.63 6.06
CA ARG A 112 9.78 -15.68 7.50
C ARG A 112 8.58 -15.38 8.39
N HIS A 113 7.62 -14.63 7.89
CA HIS A 113 6.45 -14.21 8.65
C HIS A 113 5.26 -13.93 7.74
N VAL A 114 4.06 -13.99 8.34
CA VAL A 114 2.83 -13.46 7.76
C VAL A 114 2.25 -12.43 8.72
N SER A 115 1.65 -11.36 8.21
CA SER A 115 0.95 -10.38 9.02
C SER A 115 -0.55 -10.45 8.73
N PHE A 116 -1.37 -10.36 9.78
CA PHE A 116 -2.81 -10.17 9.66
C PHE A 116 -3.21 -8.83 10.29
N LYS A 117 -4.21 -8.17 9.69
CA LYS A 117 -4.76 -6.89 10.14
C LYS A 117 -6.20 -7.08 10.66
N PRO A 118 -6.40 -7.67 11.86
CA PRO A 118 -7.73 -7.82 12.44
C PRO A 118 -8.29 -6.47 12.87
N ASN A 119 -9.60 -6.29 12.67
CA ASN A 119 -10.34 -5.08 13.04
C ASN A 119 -11.42 -5.33 14.11
N THR A 120 -11.60 -6.56 14.58
CA THR A 120 -12.59 -6.91 15.61
C THR A 120 -12.02 -7.93 16.60
N VAL A 121 -12.62 -8.03 17.79
CA VAL A 121 -12.29 -9.07 18.78
C VAL A 121 -12.41 -10.48 18.18
N ARG A 122 -13.44 -10.73 17.38
CA ARG A 122 -13.64 -12.02 16.70
C ARG A 122 -12.50 -12.32 15.73
N ALA A 123 -12.06 -11.32 14.97
CA ALA A 123 -10.94 -11.44 14.05
C ALA A 123 -9.62 -11.69 14.79
N ILE A 124 -9.37 -11.02 15.92
CA ILE A 124 -8.21 -11.30 16.79
C ILE A 124 -8.21 -12.76 17.26
N ARG A 125 -9.34 -13.23 17.80
CA ARG A 125 -9.48 -14.63 18.25
C ARG A 125 -9.27 -15.63 17.12
N HIS A 126 -9.68 -15.28 15.90
CA HIS A 126 -9.44 -16.08 14.71
C HIS A 126 -7.95 -16.17 14.36
N VAL A 127 -7.20 -15.05 14.42
CA VAL A 127 -5.74 -15.05 14.25
C VAL A 127 -5.04 -15.88 15.32
N ILE A 128 -5.49 -15.82 16.57
CA ILE A 128 -4.97 -16.66 17.67
C ILE A 128 -5.14 -18.15 17.34
N ASN A 129 -6.33 -18.55 16.87
CA ASN A 129 -6.56 -19.95 16.48
C ASN A 129 -5.63 -20.38 15.34
N ILE A 130 -5.44 -19.52 14.33
CA ILE A 130 -4.49 -19.77 13.24
C ILE A 130 -3.08 -19.95 13.80
N ALA A 131 -2.64 -19.06 14.69
CA ALA A 131 -1.30 -19.10 15.30
C ALA A 131 -1.02 -20.41 16.02
N GLN A 132 -1.98 -20.88 16.83
CA GLN A 132 -1.90 -22.15 17.55
C GLN A 132 -1.73 -23.37 16.62
N ALA A 133 -2.26 -23.29 15.40
CA ALA A 133 -2.21 -24.37 14.40
C ALA A 133 -1.09 -24.20 13.36
N SER A 134 -0.25 -23.17 13.46
CA SER A 134 0.72 -22.79 12.42
C SER A 134 2.14 -23.34 12.62
N ASN A 135 2.32 -24.41 13.40
CA ASN A 135 3.63 -25.02 13.67
C ASN A 135 4.72 -24.00 14.07
N ASN A 136 4.37 -23.05 14.94
CA ASN A 136 5.25 -21.97 15.42
C ASN A 136 5.75 -21.00 14.33
N PHE A 137 5.09 -20.94 13.17
CA PHE A 137 5.37 -19.91 12.16
C PHE A 137 5.05 -18.52 12.71
N TYR A 138 5.92 -17.53 12.47
CA TYR A 138 5.74 -16.18 13.00
C TYR A 138 4.56 -15.46 12.36
N ILE A 139 3.67 -14.97 13.21
CA ILE A 139 2.49 -14.21 12.82
C ILE A 139 2.58 -12.82 13.44
N VAL A 140 2.58 -11.79 12.59
CA VAL A 140 2.50 -10.40 13.04
C VAL A 140 1.03 -10.01 13.11
N LEU A 141 0.53 -9.75 14.30
CA LEU A 141 -0.82 -9.22 14.50
C LEU A 141 -0.74 -7.70 14.52
N GLN A 142 -1.13 -7.08 13.42
CA GLN A 142 -1.14 -5.62 13.27
C GLN A 142 -2.51 -5.09 13.67
N TRP A 143 -2.61 -4.63 14.91
CA TRP A 143 -3.85 -4.07 15.43
C TRP A 143 -3.96 -2.59 15.07
N THR A 144 -5.04 -2.25 14.38
CA THR A 144 -5.42 -0.87 14.09
C THR A 144 -6.81 -0.57 14.63
N GLY A 145 -6.89 0.42 15.51
CA GLY A 145 -8.17 0.92 16.03
C GLY A 145 -8.84 1.88 15.06
N ASP A 146 -9.79 2.64 15.60
CA ASP A 146 -10.66 3.59 14.92
C ASP A 146 -10.02 4.95 14.60
N GLN A 147 -8.81 5.22 15.12
CA GLN A 147 -8.11 6.49 14.91
C GLN A 147 -7.10 6.45 13.75
N GLY A 148 -7.01 5.30 13.05
CA GLY A 148 -6.15 5.13 11.87
C GLY A 148 -6.55 5.99 10.66
N GLY A 149 -5.61 6.20 9.74
CA GLY A 149 -5.82 6.81 8.42
C GLY A 149 -6.16 5.77 7.35
N GLY A 150 -6.99 6.13 6.37
CA GLY A 150 -7.49 5.17 5.37
C GLY A 150 -8.54 4.22 5.96
N HIS A 151 -8.55 2.96 5.51
CA HIS A 151 -9.50 1.94 5.95
C HIS A 151 -9.20 1.47 7.38
N HIS A 152 -10.05 1.82 8.32
CA HIS A 152 -9.90 1.55 9.76
C HIS A 152 -11.10 0.78 10.35
N SER A 153 -11.03 0.45 11.63
CA SER A 153 -12.11 -0.20 12.36
C SER A 153 -13.12 0.82 12.92
N PHE A 154 -14.36 0.39 13.16
CA PHE A 154 -15.31 1.13 14.00
C PHE A 154 -15.17 0.80 15.50
N GLU A 155 -14.27 -0.13 15.86
CA GLU A 155 -13.99 -0.52 17.22
C GLU A 155 -12.98 0.44 17.87
N GLY A 156 -13.23 0.82 19.13
CA GLY A 156 -12.28 1.57 19.93
C GLY A 156 -10.94 0.85 20.03
N PHE A 157 -9.82 1.59 19.99
CA PHE A 157 -8.47 1.01 20.01
C PHE A 157 -8.21 0.08 21.22
N TYR A 158 -8.68 0.44 22.41
CA TYR A 158 -8.26 -0.19 23.67
C TYR A 158 -9.01 -1.49 24.02
N GLN A 159 -10.34 -1.47 23.98
CA GLN A 159 -11.18 -2.55 24.50
C GLN A 159 -10.88 -3.92 23.86
N PRO A 160 -10.71 -4.04 22.53
CA PRO A 160 -10.43 -5.31 21.89
C PRO A 160 -9.11 -5.93 22.35
N ILE A 161 -8.09 -5.11 22.60
CA ILE A 161 -6.79 -5.57 23.11
C ILE A 161 -6.90 -5.95 24.59
N LEU A 162 -7.54 -5.13 25.43
CA LEU A 162 -7.76 -5.47 26.84
C LEU A 162 -8.42 -6.85 27.01
N GLU A 163 -9.40 -7.17 26.16
CA GLU A 163 -10.11 -8.46 26.19
C GLU A 163 -9.29 -9.66 25.69
N THR A 164 -8.29 -9.43 24.85
CA THR A 164 -7.60 -10.50 24.11
C THR A 164 -6.12 -10.62 24.40
N TYR A 165 -5.51 -9.63 25.05
CA TYR A 165 -4.06 -9.53 25.27
C TYR A 165 -3.49 -10.80 25.92
N GLY A 166 -4.12 -11.32 26.97
CA GLY A 166 -3.67 -12.56 27.62
C GLY A 166 -3.66 -13.77 26.68
N ALA A 167 -4.67 -13.89 25.80
CA ALA A 167 -4.74 -14.97 24.83
C ALA A 167 -3.76 -14.80 23.67
N ILE A 168 -3.50 -13.55 23.26
CA ILE A 168 -2.43 -13.21 22.30
C ILE A 168 -1.08 -13.66 22.89
N ARG A 169 -0.77 -13.25 24.12
CA ARG A 169 0.50 -13.55 24.80
C ARG A 169 0.68 -15.02 25.16
N ALA A 170 -0.40 -15.81 25.18
CA ALA A 170 -0.31 -17.27 25.32
C ALA A 170 0.20 -17.97 24.03
N CYS A 171 0.33 -17.25 22.91
CA CYS A 171 0.88 -17.76 21.67
C CYS A 171 2.25 -17.13 21.41
N GLU A 172 3.33 -17.89 21.62
CA GLU A 172 4.72 -17.40 21.51
C GLU A 172 5.11 -16.93 20.09
N ASN A 173 4.40 -17.42 19.06
CA ASN A 173 4.64 -17.04 17.67
C ASN A 173 3.89 -15.80 17.21
N ILE A 174 3.11 -15.14 18.07
CA ILE A 174 2.45 -13.88 17.74
C ILE A 174 3.32 -12.69 18.14
N VAL A 175 3.62 -11.84 17.17
CA VAL A 175 4.22 -10.51 17.36
C VAL A 175 3.09 -9.47 17.30
N LEU A 176 2.77 -8.84 18.43
CA LEU A 176 1.69 -7.87 18.55
C LEU A 176 2.19 -6.45 18.25
N ILE A 177 1.71 -5.87 17.17
CA ILE A 177 2.07 -4.52 16.71
C ILE A 177 0.88 -3.58 16.86
N ALA A 178 1.07 -2.45 17.53
CA ALA A 178 0.09 -1.38 17.59
C ALA A 178 0.26 -0.44 16.39
N GLY A 179 -0.81 -0.14 15.67
CA GLY A 179 -0.89 0.99 14.76
C GLY A 179 -2.17 1.78 15.04
N SER A 180 -2.10 3.10 15.15
CA SER A 180 -3.25 4.03 15.12
C SER A 180 -2.72 5.41 15.47
N GLY A 181 -2.56 6.30 14.51
CA GLY A 181 -2.27 7.72 14.78
C GLY A 181 -0.90 8.05 15.39
N PHE A 182 0.03 7.11 15.56
CA PHE A 182 1.34 7.39 16.15
C PHE A 182 2.23 8.28 15.26
N GLY A 183 2.89 9.27 15.87
CA GLY A 183 3.84 10.13 15.16
C GLY A 183 4.97 10.72 15.99
N ASN A 184 5.00 10.47 17.31
CA ASN A 184 6.07 10.93 18.19
C ASN A 184 6.31 9.95 19.36
N ILE A 185 7.24 10.29 20.25
CA ILE A 185 7.53 9.47 21.44
C ILE A 185 6.36 9.49 22.43
N GLU A 186 5.73 10.64 22.67
CA GLU A 186 4.67 10.81 23.65
C GLU A 186 3.45 9.93 23.33
N SER A 187 3.12 9.79 22.05
CA SER A 187 2.01 8.95 21.57
C SER A 187 2.33 7.45 21.59
N SER A 188 3.61 7.04 21.62
CA SER A 188 4.00 5.64 21.36
C SER A 188 4.67 4.94 22.54
N LEU A 189 5.31 5.68 23.46
CA LEU A 189 6.13 5.09 24.53
C LEU A 189 5.30 4.24 25.50
N SER A 190 4.10 4.71 25.90
CA SER A 190 3.23 3.99 26.83
C SER A 190 2.78 2.63 26.29
N TYR A 191 2.69 2.48 24.96
CA TYR A 191 2.40 1.21 24.30
C TYR A 191 3.58 0.26 24.30
N MET A 192 4.81 0.77 24.14
CA MET A 192 6.03 -0.03 24.24
C MET A 192 6.29 -0.53 25.67
N THR A 193 6.03 0.30 26.69
CA THR A 193 6.19 -0.07 28.10
C THR A 193 5.01 -0.88 28.63
N GLY A 194 3.82 -0.70 28.04
CA GLY A 194 2.57 -1.27 28.49
C GLY A 194 1.82 -0.42 29.50
N ASP A 195 2.31 0.76 29.85
CA ASP A 195 1.69 1.65 30.85
C ASP A 195 0.30 2.15 30.43
N TRP A 196 -0.02 2.12 29.13
CA TRP A 196 -1.33 2.53 28.61
C TRP A 196 -2.50 1.76 29.23
N SER A 197 -2.32 0.49 29.63
CA SER A 197 -3.38 -0.36 30.18
C SER A 197 -3.62 -0.11 31.67
N VAL A 198 -2.68 0.54 32.37
CA VAL A 198 -2.76 0.79 33.82
C VAL A 198 -3.89 1.77 34.15
N SER A 199 -4.16 2.74 33.26
CA SER A 199 -5.31 3.65 33.39
C SER A 199 -6.67 2.94 33.31
N PHE A 200 -6.70 1.73 32.75
CA PHE A 200 -7.86 0.84 32.68
C PHE A 200 -7.84 -0.23 33.78
N GLU A 201 -7.14 0.03 34.89
CA GLU A 201 -7.02 -0.88 36.04
C GLU A 201 -6.49 -2.28 35.69
N SER A 202 -5.73 -2.38 34.59
CA SER A 202 -5.14 -3.62 34.10
C SER A 202 -3.63 -3.66 34.35
N ALA A 203 -3.03 -4.86 34.34
CA ALA A 203 -1.58 -5.01 34.38
C ALA A 203 -0.93 -4.37 33.13
N PRO A 204 0.34 -3.96 33.17
CA PRO A 204 1.03 -3.42 31.99
C PRO A 204 0.98 -4.37 30.78
N MET A 205 0.55 -3.87 29.63
CA MET A 205 0.37 -4.64 28.40
C MET A 205 1.29 -4.11 27.27
N PRO A 206 2.61 -4.38 27.32
CA PRO A 206 3.53 -3.88 26.30
C PRO A 206 3.21 -4.45 24.92
N PHE A 207 3.33 -3.65 23.87
CA PHE A 207 3.34 -4.08 22.47
C PHE A 207 4.77 -4.43 22.04
N ASP A 208 4.90 -5.32 21.05
CA ASP A 208 6.22 -5.74 20.55
C ASP A 208 6.83 -4.72 19.57
N GLY A 209 6.00 -3.83 19.05
CA GLY A 209 6.42 -2.76 18.18
C GLY A 209 5.28 -1.84 17.81
N ILE A 210 5.67 -0.72 17.20
CA ILE A 210 4.75 0.31 16.70
C ILE A 210 4.81 0.36 15.19
N MET A 211 3.64 0.44 14.59
CA MET A 211 3.43 0.72 13.19
C MET A 211 3.04 2.18 13.03
N PHE A 212 3.79 2.88 12.18
CA PHE A 212 3.48 4.23 11.80
C PHE A 212 2.56 4.19 10.57
N GLU A 213 1.45 4.87 10.73
CA GLU A 213 0.66 5.43 9.64
C GLU A 213 1.10 6.88 9.45
N LEU A 214 2.42 7.08 9.40
CA LEU A 214 2.98 8.38 9.17
C LEU A 214 2.39 8.87 7.85
N SER A 215 2.02 10.15 7.72
CA SER A 215 1.78 10.69 6.39
C SER A 215 3.15 10.83 5.70
N ASP A 216 3.73 9.70 5.29
CA ASP A 216 4.95 9.60 4.52
C ASP A 216 4.82 10.45 3.25
N ILE A 217 3.59 10.74 2.80
CA ILE A 217 3.27 11.69 1.73
C ILE A 217 4.04 13.02 1.90
N ALA A 218 4.28 13.48 3.13
CA ALA A 218 5.01 14.72 3.44
C ALA A 218 6.54 14.55 3.60
N ALA A 219 7.03 13.31 3.72
CA ALA A 219 8.46 13.03 3.81
C ALA A 219 9.17 13.40 2.50
N GLN A 220 10.47 13.70 2.59
CA GLN A 220 11.26 14.13 1.43
C GLN A 220 11.19 13.14 0.26
N GLU A 221 11.29 11.84 0.57
CA GLU A 221 11.35 10.76 -0.41
C GLU A 221 9.99 10.46 -1.05
N ALA A 222 8.88 10.91 -0.48
CA ALA A 222 7.57 10.71 -1.07
C ALA A 222 7.38 11.53 -2.35
N VAL A 223 6.74 10.86 -3.31
CA VAL A 223 6.50 11.38 -4.67
C VAL A 223 5.36 12.39 -4.73
N ALA A 224 4.68 12.63 -3.62
CA ALA A 224 3.62 13.62 -3.54
C ALA A 224 4.13 15.02 -3.91
N ALA A 225 3.34 15.77 -4.67
CA ALA A 225 3.73 17.12 -5.07
C ALA A 225 3.86 18.04 -3.84
N LEU A 226 4.80 18.98 -3.87
CA LEU A 226 5.06 19.92 -2.76
C LEU A 226 3.79 20.67 -2.31
N ALA A 227 2.89 21.00 -3.23
CA ALA A 227 1.62 21.63 -2.89
C ALA A 227 0.71 20.73 -2.02
N VAL A 228 0.77 19.42 -2.20
CA VAL A 228 0.06 18.43 -1.37
C VAL A 228 0.73 18.32 -0.01
N LYS A 229 2.07 18.21 0.03
CA LYS A 229 2.83 18.18 1.30
C LYS A 229 2.54 19.40 2.16
N LYS A 230 2.44 20.59 1.54
CA LYS A 230 2.06 21.83 2.21
C LYS A 230 0.63 21.82 2.74
N LEU A 231 -0.34 21.26 2.01
CA LEU A 231 -1.71 21.11 2.52
C LEU A 231 -1.76 20.23 3.76
N ILE A 232 -0.99 19.15 3.76
CA ILE A 232 -0.89 18.25 4.89
C ILE A 232 -0.27 18.95 6.11
N ALA A 233 0.86 19.65 5.93
CA ALA A 233 1.56 20.30 7.04
C ALA A 233 0.78 21.44 7.70
N VAL A 234 -0.22 22.02 7.01
CA VAL A 234 -1.09 23.06 7.58
C VAL A 234 -2.44 22.51 8.07
N ALA A 235 -2.70 21.22 7.85
CA ALA A 235 -3.92 20.58 8.31
C ALA A 235 -3.90 20.55 9.84
N PRO A 236 -4.93 21.09 10.53
CA PRO A 236 -4.98 20.99 11.97
C PRO A 236 -5.14 19.52 12.37
N GLY A 237 -4.45 19.10 13.43
CA GLY A 237 -4.70 17.80 14.05
C GLY A 237 -6.03 17.77 14.79
N VAL A 238 -6.57 16.58 15.03
CA VAL A 238 -7.69 16.38 15.98
C VAL A 238 -7.13 15.69 17.23
N SER A 239 -7.68 16.00 18.40
CA SER A 239 -7.30 15.31 19.64
C SER A 239 -8.00 13.95 19.76
N GLU A 240 -7.43 13.05 20.56
CA GLU A 240 -7.97 11.70 20.83
C GLU A 240 -9.39 11.72 21.43
N THR A 241 -9.82 12.85 22.02
CA THR A 241 -11.16 13.00 22.59
C THR A 241 -12.18 13.56 21.58
N GLU A 242 -11.72 14.12 20.48
CA GLU A 242 -12.55 14.86 19.52
C GLU A 242 -12.64 14.16 18.15
N TRP A 243 -11.82 13.13 17.89
CA TRP A 243 -11.79 12.46 16.58
C TRP A 243 -13.14 11.87 16.18
N GLN A 244 -13.99 11.43 17.11
CA GLN A 244 -15.34 10.93 16.79
C GLN A 244 -16.24 12.00 16.15
N GLN A 245 -15.99 13.29 16.42
CA GLN A 245 -16.72 14.42 15.83
C GLN A 245 -16.43 14.56 14.32
N THR A 246 -15.45 13.84 13.79
CA THR A 246 -15.15 13.82 12.35
C THR A 246 -16.29 13.19 11.55
N TYR A 247 -17.04 12.23 12.13
CA TYR A 247 -18.24 11.64 11.54
C TYR A 247 -19.43 12.60 11.47
N ASP A 248 -19.45 13.62 12.34
CA ASP A 248 -20.50 14.66 12.31
C ASP A 248 -20.31 15.62 11.12
N GLY A 249 -19.18 15.53 10.42
CA GLY A 249 -18.88 16.31 9.21
C GLY A 249 -18.62 17.80 9.46
N THR A 250 -18.48 18.19 10.73
CA THR A 250 -18.18 19.56 11.21
C THR A 250 -16.68 19.80 11.39
N SER A 251 -15.87 18.74 11.40
CA SER A 251 -14.41 18.82 11.39
C SER A 251 -13.89 19.52 10.13
N ASN A 252 -13.00 20.50 10.33
CA ASN A 252 -12.28 21.16 9.25
C ASN A 252 -10.96 20.44 8.89
N ASN A 253 -10.72 19.25 9.47
CA ASN A 253 -9.43 18.56 9.39
C ASN A 253 -9.49 17.40 8.41
N ALA A 254 -9.61 16.15 8.87
CA ALA A 254 -10.02 15.04 8.03
C ALA A 254 -11.47 14.65 8.34
N ILE A 255 -12.13 14.03 7.37
CA ILE A 255 -13.48 13.48 7.47
C ILE A 255 -13.54 12.11 6.80
N PRO A 256 -14.43 11.21 7.23
CA PRO A 256 -14.71 9.98 6.50
C PRO A 256 -15.33 10.32 5.13
N ALA A 257 -14.81 9.71 4.08
CA ALA A 257 -15.35 9.78 2.72
C ALA A 257 -15.39 8.39 2.10
N THR A 258 -16.50 8.08 1.41
CA THR A 258 -16.67 6.80 0.74
C THR A 258 -15.72 6.67 -0.45
N ILE A 259 -15.05 5.53 -0.56
CA ILE A 259 -14.18 5.16 -1.68
C ILE A 259 -14.86 4.12 -2.59
N ASP A 260 -14.16 3.65 -3.62
CA ASP A 260 -14.75 2.90 -4.74
C ASP A 260 -15.30 1.51 -4.40
N ASN A 261 -14.85 0.91 -3.31
CA ASN A 261 -15.37 -0.35 -2.78
C ASN A 261 -16.55 -0.16 -1.81
N GLY A 262 -16.97 1.09 -1.55
CA GLY A 262 -18.06 1.41 -0.63
C GLY A 262 -17.64 1.56 0.84
N GLU A 263 -16.37 1.36 1.16
CA GLU A 263 -15.81 1.58 2.49
C GLU A 263 -15.54 3.07 2.73
N LEU A 264 -15.32 3.43 4.00
CA LEU A 264 -14.97 4.79 4.41
C LEU A 264 -13.47 4.90 4.64
N ASP A 265 -12.86 5.93 4.06
CA ASP A 265 -11.49 6.35 4.34
C ASP A 265 -11.47 7.73 4.97
N HIS A 266 -10.54 7.96 5.90
CA HIS A 266 -10.25 9.32 6.36
C HIS A 266 -9.47 10.13 5.33
N MET A 267 -10.08 11.22 4.88
CA MET A 267 -9.58 12.11 3.84
C MET A 267 -9.49 13.54 4.36
N LEU A 268 -8.42 14.25 4.01
CA LEU A 268 -8.27 15.67 4.32
C LEU A 268 -9.48 16.46 3.79
N MET A 269 -10.04 17.35 4.61
CA MET A 269 -11.23 18.14 4.31
C MET A 269 -10.88 19.35 3.45
N ILE A 270 -10.77 19.09 2.15
CA ILE A 270 -10.54 20.07 1.09
C ILE A 270 -11.70 20.08 0.09
N ARG A 271 -11.65 20.95 -0.91
CA ARG A 271 -12.75 21.09 -1.89
C ARG A 271 -13.14 19.76 -2.57
N TYR A 272 -12.15 18.91 -2.87
CA TYR A 272 -12.36 17.54 -3.34
C TYR A 272 -13.27 16.74 -2.40
N THR A 273 -12.87 16.62 -1.13
CA THR A 273 -13.56 15.77 -0.14
C THR A 273 -14.93 16.33 0.19
N ALA A 274 -15.05 17.67 0.27
CA ALA A 274 -16.32 18.35 0.42
C ALA A 274 -17.29 18.01 -0.74
N PHE A 275 -16.80 17.98 -1.98
CA PHE A 275 -17.60 17.59 -3.14
C PHE A 275 -18.02 16.11 -3.07
N VAL A 276 -17.09 15.19 -2.80
CA VAL A 276 -17.42 13.76 -2.70
C VAL A 276 -18.45 13.51 -1.59
N ARG A 277 -18.27 14.11 -0.41
CA ARG A 277 -19.21 14.04 0.71
C ARG A 277 -20.59 14.52 0.31
N ASP A 278 -20.69 15.71 -0.29
CA ASP A 278 -21.98 16.28 -0.68
C ASP A 278 -22.67 15.41 -1.76
N MET A 279 -21.91 14.90 -2.74
CA MET A 279 -22.44 13.99 -3.76
C MET A 279 -22.96 12.68 -3.16
N TYR A 280 -22.24 12.12 -2.17
CA TYR A 280 -22.67 10.91 -1.50
C TYR A 280 -23.95 11.16 -0.68
N ARG A 281 -23.95 12.19 0.16
CA ARG A 281 -25.09 12.57 1.00
C ARG A 281 -26.34 12.86 0.15
N ASP A 282 -26.21 13.70 -0.86
CA ASP A 282 -27.35 14.25 -1.59
C ASP A 282 -27.84 13.32 -2.72
N ILE A 283 -26.97 12.44 -3.25
CA ILE A 283 -27.28 11.63 -4.44
C ILE A 283 -26.95 10.15 -4.24
N LEU A 284 -25.69 9.77 -3.95
CA LEU A 284 -25.29 8.36 -4.00
C LEU A 284 -25.87 7.50 -2.86
N SER A 285 -26.28 8.13 -1.75
CA SER A 285 -26.99 7.49 -0.65
C SER A 285 -28.47 7.16 -0.97
N GLN A 286 -29.02 7.78 -2.02
CA GLN A 286 -30.41 7.60 -2.43
C GLN A 286 -30.57 6.29 -3.22
N PRO A 287 -31.78 5.71 -3.29
CA PRO A 287 -32.05 4.51 -4.09
C PRO A 287 -31.56 4.66 -5.54
N ARG A 288 -30.89 3.63 -6.09
CA ARG A 288 -30.27 3.65 -7.44
C ARG A 288 -31.20 4.17 -8.55
N ASN A 289 -32.51 3.90 -8.45
CA ASN A 289 -33.51 4.36 -9.42
C ASN A 289 -33.85 5.87 -9.35
N GLN A 290 -33.49 6.57 -8.27
CA GLN A 290 -33.71 8.01 -8.08
C GLN A 290 -32.47 8.85 -8.42
N GLN A 291 -31.28 8.23 -8.40
CA GLN A 291 -30.01 8.96 -8.54
C GLN A 291 -29.90 9.73 -9.85
N LEU A 292 -30.34 9.13 -10.98
CA LEU A 292 -30.26 9.79 -12.29
C LEU A 292 -31.12 11.06 -12.35
N GLU A 293 -32.32 11.02 -11.78
CA GLU A 293 -33.21 12.19 -11.73
C GLU A 293 -32.58 13.33 -10.93
N LEU A 294 -31.99 13.02 -9.77
CA LEU A 294 -31.28 13.99 -8.93
C LEU A 294 -30.04 14.58 -9.62
N LEU A 295 -29.26 13.74 -10.32
CA LEU A 295 -28.11 14.19 -11.12
C LEU A 295 -28.53 15.19 -12.19
N LEU A 296 -29.62 14.90 -12.91
CA LEU A 296 -30.10 15.77 -13.98
C LEU A 296 -30.74 17.05 -13.44
N ALA A 297 -31.47 16.99 -12.31
CA ALA A 297 -32.06 18.16 -11.65
C ALA A 297 -31.00 19.17 -11.15
N HIS A 298 -29.81 18.70 -10.82
CA HIS A 298 -28.70 19.53 -10.33
C HIS A 298 -27.51 19.63 -11.30
N LYS A 299 -27.72 19.30 -12.58
CA LYS A 299 -26.67 19.14 -13.59
C LYS A 299 -25.68 20.31 -13.63
N ASP A 300 -26.14 21.54 -13.77
CA ASP A 300 -25.25 22.70 -13.92
C ASP A 300 -24.40 22.95 -12.67
N LYS A 301 -24.99 22.74 -11.47
CA LYS A 301 -24.28 22.84 -10.20
C LYS A 301 -23.21 21.76 -10.08
N ILE A 302 -23.52 20.52 -10.46
CA ILE A 302 -22.59 19.40 -10.44
C ILE A 302 -21.44 19.66 -11.42
N ILE A 303 -21.73 20.06 -12.66
CA ILE A 303 -20.70 20.36 -13.67
C ILE A 303 -19.77 21.48 -13.20
N SER A 304 -20.32 22.55 -12.62
CA SER A 304 -19.52 23.63 -12.04
C SER A 304 -18.56 23.11 -10.96
N ARG A 305 -19.05 22.28 -10.04
CA ARG A 305 -18.20 21.69 -8.99
C ARG A 305 -17.20 20.67 -9.52
N LEU A 306 -17.55 19.86 -10.51
CA LEU A 306 -16.58 18.96 -11.18
C LEU A 306 -15.41 19.76 -11.76
N ASN A 307 -15.71 20.87 -12.43
CA ASN A 307 -14.69 21.72 -13.04
C ASN A 307 -13.84 22.48 -12.02
N ASN A 308 -14.40 22.88 -10.88
CA ASN A 308 -13.72 23.72 -9.90
C ASN A 308 -13.06 22.94 -8.76
N ASP A 309 -13.75 21.94 -8.22
CA ASP A 309 -13.46 21.33 -6.91
C ASP A 309 -12.98 19.88 -7.02
N TYR A 310 -13.20 19.21 -8.14
CA TYR A 310 -12.95 17.77 -8.28
C TYR A 310 -11.83 17.45 -9.26
N MET A 311 -11.19 16.29 -9.10
CA MET A 311 -10.02 15.90 -9.90
C MET A 311 -10.40 15.62 -11.37
N ARG A 312 -11.61 15.09 -11.60
CA ARG A 312 -12.16 14.78 -12.93
C ARG A 312 -13.06 15.94 -13.36
N PRO A 313 -12.60 16.85 -14.24
CA PRO A 313 -13.47 17.89 -14.76
C PRO A 313 -14.60 17.28 -15.60
N TRP A 314 -15.62 18.08 -15.85
CA TRP A 314 -16.57 17.78 -16.90
C TRP A 314 -15.85 17.78 -18.25
N PHE A 315 -16.05 16.72 -19.03
CA PHE A 315 -15.40 16.58 -20.32
C PHE A 315 -15.85 17.68 -21.28
N GLY A 316 -17.17 17.91 -21.34
CA GLY A 316 -17.77 18.68 -22.42
C GLY A 316 -17.46 20.17 -22.35
N GLN A 317 -16.58 20.61 -23.24
CA GLN A 317 -16.12 21.98 -23.34
C GLN A 317 -15.87 22.36 -24.80
N LYS A 318 -16.47 23.45 -25.26
CA LYS A 318 -16.23 24.00 -26.60
C LYS A 318 -14.85 24.63 -26.69
N ILE A 319 -14.36 24.85 -27.91
CA ILE A 319 -13.05 25.47 -28.13
C ILE A 319 -12.94 26.89 -27.55
N ASP A 320 -14.07 27.58 -27.37
CA ASP A 320 -14.16 28.90 -26.73
C ASP A 320 -14.24 28.84 -25.19
N GLY A 321 -14.15 27.63 -24.61
CA GLY A 321 -14.15 27.39 -23.17
C GLY A 321 -15.53 27.20 -22.55
N ARG A 322 -16.63 27.39 -23.29
CA ARG A 322 -17.99 27.19 -22.76
C ARG A 322 -18.26 25.72 -22.46
N VAL A 323 -18.94 25.48 -21.34
CA VAL A 323 -19.46 24.16 -20.97
C VAL A 323 -20.50 23.71 -22.00
N ALA A 324 -20.43 22.44 -22.40
CA ALA A 324 -21.34 21.82 -23.36
C ALA A 324 -21.58 20.34 -23.03
N ASP A 325 -22.65 19.76 -23.55
CA ASP A 325 -22.79 18.31 -23.60
C ASP A 325 -22.03 17.71 -24.80
N LEU A 326 -21.68 16.42 -24.74
CA LEU A 326 -20.99 15.72 -25.83
C LEU A 326 -21.66 15.91 -27.20
N GLY A 327 -23.00 15.82 -27.27
CA GLY A 327 -23.74 16.01 -28.52
C GLY A 327 -23.75 17.46 -29.06
N GLN A 328 -23.26 18.42 -28.27
CA GLN A 328 -23.13 19.83 -28.66
C GLN A 328 -21.69 20.20 -29.05
N MET A 329 -20.77 19.24 -28.99
CA MET A 329 -19.37 19.38 -29.40
C MET A 329 -19.16 18.84 -30.82
N THR A 330 -18.20 19.42 -31.52
CA THR A 330 -17.73 18.89 -32.81
C THR A 330 -16.72 17.76 -32.63
N TYR A 331 -16.47 16.98 -33.67
CA TYR A 331 -15.45 15.91 -33.62
C TYR A 331 -14.06 16.46 -33.27
N VAL A 332 -13.69 17.62 -33.83
CA VAL A 332 -12.44 18.30 -33.48
C VAL A 332 -12.41 18.71 -32.01
N GLU A 333 -13.50 19.26 -31.46
CA GLU A 333 -13.57 19.63 -30.05
C GLU A 333 -13.40 18.40 -29.14
N VAL A 334 -14.02 17.27 -29.46
CA VAL A 334 -13.88 16.02 -28.68
C VAL A 334 -12.47 15.47 -28.76
N ILE A 335 -11.86 15.41 -29.94
CA ILE A 335 -10.47 14.92 -30.10
C ILE A 335 -9.50 15.84 -29.34
N SER A 336 -9.64 17.16 -29.51
CA SER A 336 -8.81 18.15 -28.83
C SER A 336 -8.89 18.00 -27.32
N ARG A 337 -10.11 17.93 -26.78
CA ARG A 337 -10.37 17.81 -25.35
C ARG A 337 -9.90 16.49 -24.76
N ALA A 338 -10.03 15.39 -25.51
CA ALA A 338 -9.52 14.09 -25.11
C ALA A 338 -7.99 14.09 -25.01
N VAL A 339 -7.29 14.67 -25.99
CA VAL A 339 -5.83 14.82 -25.94
C VAL A 339 -5.43 15.73 -24.78
N GLU A 340 -6.09 16.87 -24.60
CA GLU A 340 -5.80 17.82 -23.51
C GLU A 340 -5.83 17.16 -22.14
N LEU A 341 -6.83 16.30 -21.88
CA LEU A 341 -7.03 15.69 -20.56
C LEU A 341 -6.29 14.36 -20.38
N MET A 342 -5.83 13.72 -21.45
CA MET A 342 -5.21 12.39 -21.40
C MET A 342 -3.71 12.36 -21.76
N TYR A 343 -3.17 13.45 -22.31
CA TYR A 343 -1.78 13.59 -22.70
C TYR A 343 -1.07 14.66 -21.89
N ASP A 344 0.03 14.30 -21.25
CA ASP A 344 0.89 15.23 -20.54
C ASP A 344 1.85 15.89 -21.54
N LYS A 345 1.56 17.16 -21.85
CA LYS A 345 2.36 17.97 -22.79
C LYS A 345 3.73 18.34 -22.23
N HIS A 346 3.89 18.43 -20.91
CA HIS A 346 5.15 18.80 -20.27
C HIS A 346 6.13 17.63 -20.31
N GLN A 347 5.64 16.42 -20.00
CA GLN A 347 6.44 15.20 -20.02
C GLN A 347 6.43 14.48 -21.38
N LYS A 348 5.66 15.00 -22.35
CA LYS A 348 5.49 14.42 -23.70
C LYS A 348 5.14 12.93 -23.67
N ARG A 349 4.15 12.58 -22.86
CA ARG A 349 3.68 11.19 -22.72
C ARG A 349 2.19 11.11 -22.49
N TRP A 350 1.58 10.02 -22.95
CA TRP A 350 0.24 9.64 -22.51
C TRP A 350 0.28 9.31 -21.03
N ILE A 351 -0.72 9.81 -20.29
CA ILE A 351 -0.87 9.52 -18.86
C ILE A 351 -0.95 8.01 -18.62
N HIS A 352 -1.63 7.29 -19.51
CA HIS A 352 -1.67 5.84 -19.52
C HIS A 352 -1.82 5.29 -20.94
N LYS A 353 -1.20 4.14 -21.23
CA LYS A 353 -1.23 3.49 -22.55
C LYS A 353 -2.65 3.25 -23.10
N SER A 354 -3.63 3.05 -22.23
CA SER A 354 -5.02 2.83 -22.65
C SER A 354 -5.69 4.08 -23.22
N TYR A 355 -5.22 5.27 -22.88
CA TYR A 355 -5.80 6.53 -23.35
C TYR A 355 -5.45 6.83 -24.80
N PHE A 356 -4.20 6.56 -25.20
CA PHE A 356 -3.82 6.58 -26.61
C PHE A 356 -4.79 5.74 -27.45
N ARG A 357 -5.02 4.49 -27.01
CA ARG A 357 -5.94 3.57 -27.70
C ARG A 357 -7.37 4.12 -27.74
N LEU A 358 -7.84 4.76 -26.67
CA LEU A 358 -9.18 5.37 -26.64
C LEU A 358 -9.31 6.49 -27.68
N VAL A 359 -8.35 7.41 -27.73
CA VAL A 359 -8.37 8.54 -28.68
C VAL A 359 -8.29 8.02 -30.12
N VAL A 360 -7.38 7.09 -30.40
CA VAL A 360 -7.23 6.50 -31.74
C VAL A 360 -8.47 5.73 -32.17
N ASP A 361 -9.09 4.94 -31.28
CA ASP A 361 -10.31 4.19 -31.60
C ASP A 361 -11.48 5.15 -31.92
N PHE A 362 -11.59 6.27 -31.22
CA PHE A 362 -12.59 7.31 -31.50
C PHE A 362 -12.36 7.96 -32.87
N ILE A 363 -11.11 8.32 -33.19
CA ILE A 363 -10.74 8.89 -34.49
C ILE A 363 -11.07 7.91 -35.63
N ASN A 364 -10.67 6.64 -35.49
CA ASN A 364 -10.91 5.60 -36.49
C ASN A 364 -12.40 5.35 -36.72
N ARG A 365 -13.23 5.43 -35.68
CA ARG A 365 -14.70 5.36 -35.83
C ARG A 365 -15.24 6.57 -36.59
N SER A 366 -14.79 7.77 -36.22
CA SER A 366 -15.21 9.03 -36.83
C SER A 366 -14.89 9.05 -38.33
N GLU A 367 -13.69 8.58 -38.71
CA GLU A 367 -13.27 8.42 -40.11
C GLU A 367 -14.23 7.49 -40.88
N ARG A 368 -14.51 6.28 -40.37
CA ARG A 368 -15.39 5.30 -41.04
C ARG A 368 -16.83 5.78 -41.23
N GLN A 369 -17.33 6.61 -40.33
CA GLN A 369 -18.72 7.06 -40.37
C GLN A 369 -18.92 8.30 -41.26
N LEU A 370 -17.89 9.12 -41.40
CA LEU A 370 -17.95 10.42 -42.06
C LEU A 370 -17.36 10.40 -43.46
N CYS A 371 -16.52 9.41 -43.79
CA CYS A 371 -15.75 9.37 -45.04
C CYS A 371 -16.25 8.27 -45.99
N THR A 372 -16.05 8.48 -47.30
CA THR A 372 -16.32 7.47 -48.33
C THR A 372 -15.11 6.54 -48.52
N PRO A 373 -15.30 5.28 -48.95
CA PRO A 373 -14.27 4.23 -48.90
C PRO A 373 -13.02 4.44 -49.78
N ASP A 374 -12.91 5.55 -50.51
CA ASP A 374 -12.04 5.65 -51.69
C ASP A 374 -10.83 6.59 -51.52
N GLN A 375 -10.50 7.01 -50.29
CA GLN A 375 -9.33 7.88 -50.05
C GLN A 375 -8.48 7.46 -48.84
N SER A 376 -7.22 7.13 -49.17
CA SER A 376 -6.01 7.26 -48.35
C SER A 376 -5.63 6.16 -47.35
N ALA A 377 -4.33 6.15 -47.02
CA ALA A 377 -3.70 5.25 -46.06
C ALA A 377 -4.31 5.40 -44.66
N PRO A 378 -4.25 4.38 -43.79
CA PRO A 378 -4.91 4.44 -42.48
C PRO A 378 -4.43 5.65 -41.68
N LEU A 379 -5.34 6.55 -41.27
CA LEU A 379 -5.03 7.73 -40.46
C LEU A 379 -4.22 7.36 -39.19
N THR A 380 -4.47 6.18 -38.64
CA THR A 380 -3.69 5.61 -37.52
C THR A 380 -2.17 5.60 -37.80
N ALA A 381 -1.74 5.23 -39.00
CA ALA A 381 -0.31 5.15 -39.35
C ALA A 381 0.35 6.54 -39.47
N LEU A 382 -0.44 7.59 -39.67
CA LEU A 382 0.02 8.98 -39.62
C LEU A 382 0.09 9.48 -38.18
N LEU A 383 -0.94 9.21 -37.37
CA LEU A 383 -0.99 9.61 -35.96
C LEU A 383 0.15 8.98 -35.14
N ASP A 384 0.56 7.75 -35.45
CA ASP A 384 1.71 7.09 -34.81
C ASP A 384 3.05 7.83 -35.01
N LYS A 385 3.14 8.73 -35.99
CA LYS A 385 4.35 9.49 -36.35
C LYS A 385 4.31 10.95 -35.92
N VAL A 386 3.21 11.39 -35.32
CA VAL A 386 2.96 12.79 -34.97
C VAL A 386 2.72 12.90 -33.48
N GLU A 387 3.17 14.00 -32.87
CA GLU A 387 2.89 14.29 -31.46
C GLU A 387 1.37 14.40 -31.23
N PRO A 388 0.81 13.80 -30.16
CA PRO A 388 -0.63 13.84 -29.87
C PRO A 388 -1.26 15.23 -29.89
N VAL A 389 -0.50 16.25 -29.50
CA VAL A 389 -0.96 17.66 -29.52
C VAL A 389 -1.28 18.17 -30.92
N CYS A 390 -0.71 17.57 -31.97
CA CYS A 390 -0.94 17.92 -33.37
C CYS A 390 -2.02 17.05 -34.04
N TYR A 391 -2.62 16.10 -33.34
CA TYR A 391 -3.67 15.23 -33.90
C TYR A 391 -4.82 16.04 -34.48
N VAL A 392 -5.21 17.11 -33.78
CA VAL A 392 -6.29 17.99 -34.23
C VAL A 392 -5.94 18.65 -35.56
N ASP A 393 -4.70 19.11 -35.74
CA ASP A 393 -4.25 19.76 -36.98
C ASP A 393 -4.26 18.76 -38.14
N VAL A 394 -3.72 17.56 -37.93
CA VAL A 394 -3.71 16.48 -38.93
C VAL A 394 -5.14 16.08 -39.33
N VAL A 395 -6.00 15.81 -38.34
CA VAL A 395 -7.40 15.43 -38.60
C VAL A 395 -8.16 16.55 -39.29
N SER A 396 -7.90 17.80 -38.90
CA SER A 396 -8.53 18.99 -39.46
C SER A 396 -8.13 19.28 -40.90
N GLU A 397 -6.92 18.92 -41.30
CA GLU A 397 -6.41 19.07 -42.66
C GLU A 397 -6.98 18.00 -43.58
N ILE A 398 -7.04 16.75 -43.11
CA ILE A 398 -7.56 15.60 -43.88
C ILE A 398 -9.08 15.62 -43.94
N TYR A 399 -9.76 15.95 -42.83
CA TYR A 399 -11.22 15.93 -42.68
C TYR A 399 -11.75 17.28 -42.16
N PRO A 400 -11.79 18.33 -43.01
CA PRO A 400 -12.22 19.67 -42.61
C PRO A 400 -13.62 19.74 -42.00
N GLU A 401 -14.53 18.84 -42.38
CA GLU A 401 -15.90 18.75 -41.88
C GLU A 401 -15.97 18.38 -40.38
N PHE A 402 -14.92 17.81 -39.80
CA PHE A 402 -14.88 17.49 -38.36
C PHE A 402 -14.88 18.75 -37.50
N LYS A 403 -14.52 19.92 -38.08
CA LYS A 403 -14.54 21.22 -37.38
C LYS A 403 -15.93 21.75 -37.14
N THR A 404 -16.90 21.40 -37.97
CA THR A 404 -18.25 21.99 -37.94
C THR A 404 -19.33 20.98 -37.61
N ARG A 405 -19.07 19.68 -37.85
CA ARG A 405 -20.04 18.63 -37.59
C ARG A 405 -20.07 18.27 -36.11
N LEU A 406 -21.26 18.34 -35.52
CA LEU A 406 -21.52 17.86 -34.16
C LEU A 406 -21.50 16.33 -34.11
N LEU A 407 -21.17 15.77 -32.94
CA LEU A 407 -21.26 14.33 -32.72
C LEU A 407 -22.68 13.82 -32.96
N SER A 408 -22.79 12.69 -33.64
CA SER A 408 -24.07 11.98 -33.74
C SER A 408 -24.42 11.32 -32.41
N SER A 409 -25.71 11.01 -32.16
CA SER A 409 -26.11 10.28 -30.95
C SER A 409 -25.41 8.92 -30.82
N GLU A 410 -25.15 8.24 -31.95
CA GLU A 410 -24.40 6.98 -31.97
C GLU A 410 -22.94 7.16 -31.55
N ASP A 411 -22.31 8.25 -31.98
CA ASP A 411 -20.91 8.54 -31.64
C ASP A 411 -20.73 9.04 -30.21
N VAL A 412 -21.73 9.74 -29.67
CA VAL A 412 -21.78 10.04 -28.22
C VAL A 412 -21.81 8.74 -27.42
N GLN A 413 -22.70 7.79 -27.78
CA GLN A 413 -22.77 6.49 -27.11
C GLN A 413 -21.47 5.70 -27.26
N PHE A 414 -20.87 5.73 -28.44
CA PHE A 414 -19.59 5.07 -28.70
C PHE A 414 -18.45 5.65 -27.86
N PHE A 415 -18.34 6.97 -27.77
CA PHE A 415 -17.34 7.62 -26.93
C PHE A 415 -17.53 7.27 -25.45
N VAL A 416 -18.77 7.33 -24.94
CA VAL A 416 -19.09 6.91 -23.57
C VAL A 416 -18.76 5.43 -23.34
N TYR A 417 -19.03 4.56 -24.32
CA TYR A 417 -18.63 3.15 -24.27
C TYR A 417 -17.11 3.00 -24.17
N LEU A 418 -16.33 3.73 -24.96
CA LEU A 418 -14.87 3.71 -24.87
C LEU A 418 -14.38 4.14 -23.47
N CYS A 419 -14.99 5.17 -22.89
CA CYS A 419 -14.69 5.62 -21.52
C CYS A 419 -14.97 4.55 -20.44
N LYS A 420 -15.86 3.58 -20.72
CA LYS A 420 -16.27 2.52 -19.77
C LYS A 420 -15.69 1.14 -20.12
N ARG A 421 -14.85 1.03 -21.15
CA ARG A 421 -14.35 -0.24 -21.65
C ARG A 421 -13.47 -0.95 -20.61
N GLN A 422 -13.71 -2.25 -20.42
CA GLN A 422 -12.93 -3.07 -19.49
C GLN A 422 -11.44 -3.15 -19.89
N GLY A 423 -10.56 -3.25 -18.89
CA GLY A 423 -9.11 -3.29 -19.09
C GLY A 423 -8.47 -1.93 -19.42
N GLN A 424 -9.23 -0.83 -19.33
CA GLN A 424 -8.70 0.53 -19.49
C GLN A 424 -8.64 1.26 -18.15
N LYS A 425 -7.67 2.16 -18.01
CA LYS A 425 -7.64 3.10 -16.88
C LYS A 425 -8.90 3.99 -16.96
N PRO A 426 -9.61 4.26 -15.85
CA PRO A 426 -10.76 5.15 -15.83
C PRO A 426 -10.39 6.53 -16.41
N PRO A 427 -11.23 7.16 -17.23
CA PRO A 427 -10.89 8.45 -17.83
C PRO A 427 -10.66 9.52 -16.75
N PRO A 428 -9.73 10.46 -16.96
CA PRO A 428 -9.44 11.53 -16.00
C PRO A 428 -10.49 12.66 -16.04
N PHE A 429 -11.74 12.35 -16.42
CA PHE A 429 -12.83 13.30 -16.59
C PHE A 429 -14.19 12.59 -16.50
N VAL A 430 -15.27 13.37 -16.38
CA VAL A 430 -16.65 12.88 -16.41
C VAL A 430 -17.24 13.16 -17.80
N PRO A 431 -17.53 12.13 -18.63
CA PRO A 431 -18.05 12.32 -19.99
C PRO A 431 -19.56 12.60 -20.02
N VAL A 432 -20.32 12.06 -19.05
CA VAL A 432 -21.78 12.14 -18.98
C VAL A 432 -22.25 11.96 -17.53
N LEU A 433 -23.41 12.52 -17.18
CA LEU A 433 -24.12 12.19 -15.93
C LEU A 433 -25.14 11.09 -16.23
N ASP A 434 -24.82 9.85 -15.86
CA ASP A 434 -25.68 8.68 -16.04
C ASP A 434 -25.70 7.78 -14.80
N ALA A 435 -26.32 6.61 -14.91
CA ALA A 435 -26.47 5.67 -13.79
C ALA A 435 -25.14 5.13 -13.23
N ASP A 436 -24.03 5.26 -13.97
CA ASP A 436 -22.69 4.84 -13.56
C ASP A 436 -21.85 6.01 -13.05
N PHE A 437 -22.44 7.21 -12.91
CA PHE A 437 -21.73 8.40 -12.45
C PHE A 437 -21.03 8.17 -11.10
N GLY A 438 -21.70 7.54 -10.14
CA GLY A 438 -21.12 7.25 -8.82
C GLY A 438 -19.90 6.33 -8.91
N ASP A 439 -19.99 5.30 -9.76
CA ASP A 439 -18.89 4.36 -9.98
C ASP A 439 -17.69 5.08 -10.63
N LEU A 440 -17.93 5.98 -11.60
CA LEU A 440 -16.86 6.81 -12.16
C LEU A 440 -16.37 7.88 -11.20
N LEU A 441 -17.19 8.39 -10.29
CA LEU A 441 -16.75 9.37 -9.31
C LEU A 441 -15.73 8.73 -8.37
N LEU A 442 -16.04 7.59 -7.77
CA LEU A 442 -15.21 7.07 -6.68
C LEU A 442 -13.99 6.27 -7.15
N LYS A 443 -14.04 5.68 -8.35
CA LYS A 443 -13.03 4.75 -8.88
C LYS A 443 -11.67 5.38 -9.10
N ASP A 444 -10.59 4.73 -8.62
CA ASP A 444 -9.19 5.13 -8.85
C ASP A 444 -8.90 6.58 -8.37
N THR A 445 -9.42 6.92 -7.20
CA THR A 445 -9.28 8.25 -6.56
C THR A 445 -8.14 8.34 -5.56
N VAL A 446 -7.68 7.19 -5.07
CA VAL A 446 -6.68 7.10 -3.99
C VAL A 446 -5.27 7.46 -4.51
N PHE A 447 -4.87 7.00 -5.71
CA PHE A 447 -3.50 7.17 -6.27
C PHE A 447 -3.09 8.56 -6.77
N GLN A 448 -3.90 9.59 -6.55
CA GLN A 448 -3.75 10.89 -7.23
C GLN A 448 -2.73 11.88 -6.62
N PRO A 449 -2.40 11.87 -5.31
CA PRO A 449 -1.38 12.77 -4.72
C PRO A 449 0.00 12.74 -5.38
N GLU A 450 0.41 11.60 -5.92
CA GLU A 450 1.69 11.41 -6.64
C GLU A 450 1.68 12.03 -8.04
N TYR A 451 0.49 12.39 -8.55
CA TYR A 451 0.26 12.82 -9.91
C TYR A 451 -0.54 14.12 -9.95
N LEU A 452 -0.21 15.09 -9.10
CA LEU A 452 -0.84 16.41 -9.12
C LEU A 452 -0.77 17.06 -10.52
N GLU A 453 0.29 16.79 -11.27
CA GLU A 453 0.46 17.27 -12.65
C GLU A 453 -0.64 16.80 -13.59
N LEU A 454 -1.29 15.67 -13.28
CA LEU A 454 -2.40 15.11 -14.02
C LEU A 454 -3.76 15.66 -13.59
N ALA A 455 -3.85 16.28 -12.42
CA ALA A 455 -5.06 16.96 -11.99
C ALA A 455 -5.24 18.25 -12.80
N ASN A 456 -6.45 18.47 -13.30
CA ASN A 456 -6.75 19.66 -14.11
C ASN A 456 -6.37 20.95 -13.33
N GLY A 457 -5.43 21.72 -13.90
CA GLY A 457 -4.91 22.95 -13.30
C GLY A 457 -3.94 22.77 -12.13
N GLN A 458 -3.40 21.56 -11.90
CA GLN A 458 -2.38 21.25 -10.88
C GLN A 458 -2.75 21.75 -9.46
N ASN A 459 -4.05 21.73 -9.14
CA ASN A 459 -4.57 22.31 -7.93
C ASN A 459 -4.78 21.24 -6.86
N SER A 460 -4.00 21.29 -5.78
CA SER A 460 -4.00 20.30 -4.71
C SER A 460 -5.32 20.25 -3.93
N GLN A 461 -6.18 21.26 -4.02
CA GLN A 461 -7.53 21.24 -3.44
C GLN A 461 -8.52 20.33 -4.19
N ARG A 462 -8.15 19.85 -5.38
CA ARG A 462 -9.02 19.07 -6.27
C ARG A 462 -8.74 17.57 -6.24
N ILE A 463 -7.79 17.10 -5.45
CA ILE A 463 -7.44 15.68 -5.39
C ILE A 463 -7.76 15.10 -4.02
N GLY A 464 -8.02 13.80 -3.96
CA GLY A 464 -8.15 13.10 -2.69
C GLY A 464 -6.79 12.99 -2.00
N VAL A 465 -6.73 13.34 -0.71
CA VAL A 465 -5.54 13.15 0.13
C VAL A 465 -5.98 12.36 1.35
N GLN A 466 -5.61 11.07 1.39
CA GLN A 466 -5.79 10.25 2.59
C GLN A 466 -4.93 10.81 3.72
N GLN A 467 -5.53 10.98 4.89
CA GLN A 467 -4.82 11.47 6.07
C GLN A 467 -5.46 10.96 7.36
N SER A 468 -4.62 10.56 8.32
CA SER A 468 -5.05 10.27 9.69
C SER A 468 -5.31 11.57 10.45
N HIS A 469 -6.39 11.60 11.23
CA HIS A 469 -6.76 12.74 12.09
C HIS A 469 -5.67 13.09 13.11
N ASP A 470 -5.01 12.06 13.65
CA ASP A 470 -4.02 12.21 14.71
C ASP A 470 -2.61 12.40 14.14
N ALA A 471 -2.27 11.70 13.04
CA ALA A 471 -0.93 11.78 12.46
C ALA A 471 -0.61 13.17 11.91
N ALA A 472 -1.62 13.92 11.44
CA ALA A 472 -1.46 15.27 10.91
C ALA A 472 -0.81 16.22 11.92
N GLN A 473 -1.09 16.05 13.21
CA GLN A 473 -0.58 16.96 14.26
C GLN A 473 0.94 16.84 14.47
N TYR A 474 1.53 15.72 14.09
CA TYR A 474 2.96 15.45 14.28
C TYR A 474 3.81 15.95 13.09
N LEU A 475 3.17 16.31 11.98
CA LEU A 475 3.84 16.76 10.75
C LEU A 475 4.00 18.27 10.71
N THR A 476 4.97 18.76 11.48
CA THR A 476 5.24 20.20 11.59
C THR A 476 6.20 20.73 10.52
N ARG A 477 6.85 19.83 9.74
CA ARG A 477 7.83 20.18 8.71
C ARG A 477 7.52 19.44 7.42
N THR A 478 7.75 20.12 6.29
CA THR A 478 7.64 19.52 4.95
C THR A 478 9.02 19.07 4.49
N ASP A 479 9.08 17.97 3.73
CA ASP A 479 10.32 17.40 3.17
C ASP A 479 11.37 17.04 4.23
N GLU A 480 10.93 16.59 5.40
CA GLU A 480 11.83 15.91 6.34
C GLU A 480 12.15 14.50 5.80
N PRO A 481 13.43 14.06 5.79
CA PRO A 481 13.77 12.71 5.38
C PRO A 481 13.04 11.68 6.24
N VAL A 482 12.48 10.63 5.64
CA VAL A 482 11.75 9.59 6.37
C VAL A 482 12.58 8.96 7.48
N LYS A 483 13.89 8.83 7.25
CA LYS A 483 14.85 8.39 8.27
C LYS A 483 14.85 9.31 9.49
N GLY A 484 14.89 10.63 9.28
CA GLY A 484 14.92 11.62 10.36
C GLY A 484 13.68 11.52 11.25
N ILE A 485 12.51 11.35 10.63
CA ILE A 485 11.25 11.24 11.34
C ILE A 485 11.23 10.00 12.24
N ILE A 486 11.57 8.83 11.69
CA ILE A 486 11.52 7.58 12.45
C ILE A 486 12.69 7.49 13.45
N ASP A 487 13.88 7.98 13.11
CA ASP A 487 15.03 8.08 14.03
C ASP A 487 14.65 8.90 15.26
N GLY A 488 13.91 10.00 15.09
CA GLY A 488 13.46 10.85 16.19
C GLY A 488 12.68 10.07 17.24
N VAL A 489 11.72 9.25 16.79
CA VAL A 489 10.92 8.40 17.71
C VAL A 489 11.76 7.26 18.28
N TYR A 490 12.56 6.60 17.44
CA TYR A 490 13.40 5.46 17.85
C TYR A 490 14.45 5.85 18.90
N GLN A 491 15.19 6.95 18.67
CA GLN A 491 16.14 7.49 19.64
C GLN A 491 15.44 8.02 20.89
N GLY A 492 14.24 8.57 20.74
CA GLY A 492 13.37 8.93 21.86
C GLY A 492 13.06 7.73 22.76
N HIS A 493 12.63 6.59 22.19
CA HIS A 493 12.40 5.35 22.92
C HIS A 493 13.67 4.86 23.62
N ILE A 494 14.81 4.84 22.93
CA ILE A 494 16.10 4.45 23.53
C ILE A 494 16.40 5.35 24.75
N ALA A 495 16.32 6.66 24.60
CA ALA A 495 16.61 7.60 25.68
C ALA A 495 15.63 7.47 26.87
N ALA A 496 14.36 7.13 26.61
CA ALA A 496 13.39 6.86 27.66
C ALA A 496 13.71 5.55 28.41
N LEU A 497 13.93 4.46 27.68
CA LEU A 497 14.24 3.15 28.25
C LEU A 497 15.59 3.13 28.98
N LEU A 498 16.60 3.82 28.46
CA LEU A 498 17.89 3.98 29.13
C LEU A 498 17.73 4.67 30.48
N ARG A 499 16.92 5.73 30.56
CA ARG A 499 16.63 6.41 31.83
C ARG A 499 15.85 5.52 32.80
N GLN A 500 14.84 4.81 32.31
CA GLN A 500 13.94 4.00 33.15
C GLN A 500 14.58 2.69 33.65
N LEU A 501 15.28 1.97 32.77
CA LEU A 501 15.77 0.60 33.05
C LEU A 501 17.26 0.56 33.39
N HIS A 502 18.02 1.55 32.95
CA HIS A 502 19.48 1.60 33.05
C HIS A 502 19.99 2.84 33.79
N SER A 503 19.09 3.64 34.41
CA SER A 503 19.45 4.85 35.15
C SER A 503 20.27 5.87 34.34
N GLY A 504 20.15 5.86 33.00
CA GLY A 504 20.92 6.69 32.09
C GLY A 504 22.33 6.16 31.77
N ASP A 505 22.73 4.98 32.25
CA ASP A 505 24.06 4.41 32.04
C ASP A 505 24.09 3.45 30.83
N GLU A 506 24.63 3.93 29.71
CA GLU A 506 24.80 3.14 28.48
C GLU A 506 25.69 1.91 28.68
N ALA A 507 26.65 1.95 29.62
CA ALA A 507 27.56 0.83 29.85
C ALA A 507 26.85 -0.39 30.45
N SER A 508 25.67 -0.19 31.04
CA SER A 508 24.85 -1.27 31.60
C SER A 508 23.98 -2.00 30.57
N VAL A 509 23.91 -1.49 29.32
CA VAL A 509 23.16 -2.13 28.24
C VAL A 509 23.93 -3.35 27.71
N PRO A 510 23.33 -4.56 27.70
CA PRO A 510 24.00 -5.74 27.18
C PRO A 510 24.43 -5.59 25.72
N VAL A 511 25.70 -5.92 25.43
CA VAL A 511 26.25 -5.86 24.07
C VAL A 511 26.34 -7.25 23.47
N VAL A 512 25.80 -7.41 22.26
CA VAL A 512 25.88 -8.63 21.44
C VAL A 512 26.51 -8.31 20.08
N GLU A 513 27.13 -9.31 19.45
CA GLU A 513 27.81 -9.13 18.14
C GLU A 513 26.83 -8.81 17.01
N TYR A 514 25.61 -9.34 17.07
CA TYR A 514 24.52 -9.03 16.15
C TYR A 514 23.15 -9.27 16.81
N ILE A 515 22.10 -8.63 16.28
CA ILE A 515 20.70 -8.85 16.69
C ILE A 515 20.07 -9.87 15.73
N GLY A 516 19.43 -10.90 16.28
CA GLY A 516 18.80 -11.98 15.53
C GLY A 516 18.22 -13.03 16.47
N ALA A 517 17.66 -14.10 15.89
CA ALA A 517 17.02 -15.18 16.63
C ALA A 517 17.94 -15.72 17.75
N GLU A 518 17.36 -15.88 18.94
CA GLU A 518 18.07 -16.39 20.10
C GLU A 518 18.38 -17.89 19.94
N PHE A 519 19.30 -18.36 20.79
CA PHE A 519 19.53 -19.80 20.92
C PHE A 519 18.37 -20.43 21.66
N ASP A 520 17.67 -21.34 21.00
CA ASP A 520 16.61 -22.12 21.59
C ASP A 520 17.22 -23.33 22.33
N SER A 521 17.39 -23.18 23.65
CA SER A 521 17.91 -24.22 24.53
C SER A 521 16.96 -25.41 24.69
N ALA A 522 15.68 -25.30 24.31
CA ALA A 522 14.75 -26.44 24.38
C ALA A 522 15.12 -27.56 23.39
N ASN A 523 15.84 -27.23 22.31
CA ASN A 523 16.36 -28.19 21.33
C ASN A 523 17.69 -28.86 21.76
N ASP A 524 18.15 -28.66 23.01
CA ASP A 524 19.47 -29.06 23.52
C ASP A 524 19.71 -30.57 23.63
N ILE A 525 18.72 -31.43 23.40
CA ILE A 525 18.99 -32.85 23.28
C ILE A 525 19.38 -33.13 21.83
N ILE A 526 20.68 -33.05 21.53
CA ILE A 526 21.25 -33.64 20.32
C ILE A 526 21.10 -35.16 20.45
N SER A 527 19.90 -35.65 20.16
CA SER A 527 19.61 -37.06 20.07
C SER A 527 20.49 -37.64 18.97
N GLY A 528 21.32 -38.62 19.34
CA GLY A 528 22.20 -39.30 18.39
C GLY A 528 23.67 -38.91 18.42
N LEU A 529 24.19 -38.08 19.34
CA LEU A 529 25.65 -37.98 19.50
C LEU A 529 26.23 -39.25 20.15
N THR A 530 27.36 -39.74 19.64
CA THR A 530 28.12 -40.84 20.27
C THR A 530 29.00 -40.30 21.41
N SER A 531 29.62 -39.14 21.24
CA SER A 531 30.35 -38.42 22.29
C SER A 531 30.61 -36.96 21.91
N MET A 532 30.70 -36.07 22.89
CA MET A 532 31.17 -34.69 22.73
C MET A 532 32.33 -34.45 23.71
N ASN A 533 33.48 -34.02 23.18
CA ASN A 533 34.63 -33.58 23.98
C ASN A 533 34.85 -32.09 23.73
N GLU A 534 34.92 -31.30 24.80
CA GLU A 534 35.16 -29.86 24.74
C GLU A 534 36.38 -29.51 25.59
N THR A 535 37.29 -28.76 25.01
CA THR A 535 38.45 -28.15 25.67
C THR A 535 38.35 -26.63 25.52
N SER A 536 39.26 -25.87 26.15
CA SER A 536 39.29 -24.41 26.02
C SER A 536 39.55 -23.92 24.59
N THR A 537 40.07 -24.76 23.69
CA THR A 537 40.43 -24.38 22.31
C THR A 537 39.77 -25.23 21.23
N GLU A 538 39.12 -26.34 21.58
CA GLU A 538 38.60 -27.31 20.61
C GLU A 538 37.30 -27.98 21.10
N ARG A 539 36.34 -28.15 20.19
CA ARG A 539 35.15 -28.99 20.37
C ARG A 539 35.15 -30.13 19.35
N VAL A 540 35.12 -31.37 19.82
CA VAL A 540 35.10 -32.58 19.00
C VAL A 540 33.79 -33.33 19.21
N PHE A 541 33.04 -33.50 18.12
CA PHE A 541 31.78 -34.24 18.11
C PHE A 541 31.97 -35.58 17.37
N ARG A 542 31.51 -36.68 17.95
CA ARG A 542 31.44 -37.99 17.28
C ARG A 542 30.00 -38.34 16.96
N LEU A 543 29.72 -38.50 15.67
CA LEU A 543 28.42 -38.90 15.15
C LEU A 543 28.34 -40.44 14.99
N PRO A 544 27.13 -41.02 14.96
CA PRO A 544 26.95 -42.45 14.76
C PRO A 544 27.22 -42.83 13.30
N ASN A 545 27.72 -44.05 13.10
CA ASN A 545 27.99 -44.61 11.78
C ASN A 545 26.70 -45.01 11.01
N THR A 546 25.51 -44.74 11.56
CA THR A 546 24.22 -45.17 11.00
C THR A 546 23.33 -43.98 10.70
N ALA A 547 22.92 -43.83 9.43
CA ALA A 547 22.17 -42.67 8.96
C ALA A 547 20.86 -42.39 9.72
N LYS A 548 20.19 -43.44 10.22
CA LYS A 548 18.93 -43.32 10.99
C LYS A 548 19.11 -42.71 12.39
N GLN A 549 20.35 -42.67 12.89
CA GLN A 549 20.68 -42.16 14.22
C GLN A 549 21.31 -40.76 14.16
N LEU A 550 21.48 -40.19 12.96
CA LEU A 550 22.03 -38.85 12.83
C LEU A 550 21.00 -37.81 13.28
N PRO A 551 21.44 -36.73 13.94
CA PRO A 551 20.57 -35.62 14.29
C PRO A 551 20.02 -34.95 13.03
N ASN A 552 18.86 -34.30 13.16
CA ASN A 552 18.37 -33.43 12.11
C ASN A 552 19.36 -32.27 11.88
N ILE A 553 19.34 -31.70 10.67
CA ILE A 553 20.32 -30.68 10.26
C ILE A 553 20.27 -29.43 11.13
N ASP A 554 19.09 -29.00 11.57
CA ASP A 554 18.93 -27.74 12.31
C ASP A 554 19.46 -27.87 13.73
N SER A 555 19.06 -28.92 14.46
CA SER A 555 19.59 -29.24 15.79
C SER A 555 21.11 -29.46 15.76
N TRP A 556 21.62 -30.12 14.71
CA TRP A 556 23.06 -30.32 14.53
C TRP A 556 23.83 -29.01 14.33
N LEU A 557 23.32 -28.11 13.48
CA LEU A 557 23.98 -26.84 13.21
C LEU A 557 23.87 -25.88 14.41
N GLN A 558 22.78 -25.93 15.18
CA GLN A 558 22.65 -25.19 16.44
C GLN A 558 23.73 -25.63 17.45
N ALA A 559 23.97 -26.93 17.58
CA ALA A 559 25.00 -27.48 18.45
C ALA A 559 26.42 -27.05 18.03
N LEU A 560 26.73 -27.16 16.73
CA LEU A 560 28.02 -26.73 16.19
C LEU A 560 28.25 -25.23 16.41
N ALA A 561 27.23 -24.41 16.16
CA ALA A 561 27.27 -22.98 16.36
C ALA A 561 27.54 -22.61 17.83
N GLY A 562 26.93 -23.35 18.77
CA GLY A 562 26.92 -23.01 20.19
C GLY A 562 26.03 -21.82 20.53
N PRO A 563 25.91 -21.48 21.82
CA PRO A 563 24.94 -20.48 22.29
C PRO A 563 25.38 -19.03 22.04
N ARG A 564 26.69 -18.79 21.90
CA ARG A 564 27.22 -17.43 21.72
C ARG A 564 26.92 -16.89 20.32
N LYS A 565 26.30 -15.71 20.25
CA LYS A 565 26.17 -14.92 19.02
C LYS A 565 27.57 -14.55 18.51
N SER A 566 27.94 -15.13 17.38
CA SER A 566 29.23 -14.99 16.71
C SER A 566 29.06 -15.12 15.19
N TRP A 567 30.05 -14.69 14.42
CA TRP A 567 30.09 -14.93 12.97
C TRP A 567 29.85 -16.41 12.58
N LEU A 568 30.39 -17.36 13.35
CA LEU A 568 30.21 -18.80 13.09
C LEU A 568 28.75 -19.20 13.30
N ARG A 569 28.14 -18.75 14.40
CA ARG A 569 26.72 -18.99 14.66
C ARG A 569 25.87 -18.42 13.52
N ALA A 570 26.09 -17.17 13.14
CA ALA A 570 25.37 -16.54 12.03
C ALA A 570 25.50 -17.35 10.73
N LEU A 571 26.71 -17.78 10.38
CA LEU A 571 26.97 -18.58 9.18
C LEU A 571 26.29 -19.95 9.22
N LEU A 572 26.20 -20.60 10.37
CA LEU A 572 25.61 -21.94 10.47
C LEU A 572 24.08 -21.91 10.61
N THR A 573 23.53 -20.90 11.29
CA THR A 573 22.10 -20.86 11.62
C THR A 573 21.27 -20.03 10.64
N ALA A 574 21.86 -19.10 9.88
CA ALA A 574 21.13 -18.34 8.88
C ALA A 574 20.61 -19.25 7.74
N PRO A 575 19.31 -19.19 7.39
CA PRO A 575 18.76 -20.03 6.32
C PRO A 575 19.24 -19.59 4.93
N VAL A 576 19.56 -18.29 4.77
CA VAL A 576 19.94 -17.67 3.51
C VAL A 576 21.20 -16.82 3.65
N ILE A 577 21.93 -16.68 2.55
CA ILE A 577 23.04 -15.75 2.39
C ILE A 577 22.62 -14.68 1.38
N ALA A 578 22.85 -13.41 1.71
CA ALA A 578 22.62 -12.31 0.77
C ALA A 578 23.73 -12.30 -0.30
N GLN A 579 23.33 -12.26 -1.57
CA GLN A 579 24.22 -12.14 -2.73
C GLN A 579 23.65 -11.09 -3.68
N LYS A 580 24.27 -9.90 -3.72
CA LYS A 580 23.67 -8.74 -4.40
C LYS A 580 22.24 -8.49 -3.89
N SER A 581 21.30 -8.15 -4.76
CA SER A 581 19.88 -7.99 -4.46
C SER A 581 19.12 -9.32 -4.28
N ARG A 582 19.79 -10.43 -3.98
CA ARG A 582 19.16 -11.77 -3.88
C ARG A 582 19.46 -12.47 -2.56
N PHE A 583 18.52 -13.30 -2.12
CA PHE A 583 18.71 -14.28 -1.06
C PHE A 583 18.88 -15.65 -1.69
N VAL A 584 20.01 -16.30 -1.42
CA VAL A 584 20.30 -17.66 -1.86
C VAL A 584 20.40 -18.59 -0.66
N ASP A 585 20.12 -19.87 -0.89
CA ASP A 585 20.24 -20.88 0.15
C ASP A 585 21.66 -20.92 0.72
N ASN A 586 21.73 -21.06 2.04
CA ASN A 586 23.00 -21.20 2.72
C ASN A 586 23.61 -22.60 2.50
N TYR A 587 24.46 -22.71 1.47
CA TYR A 587 25.14 -23.96 1.12
C TYR A 587 26.05 -24.52 2.23
N VAL A 588 26.53 -23.69 3.16
CA VAL A 588 27.37 -24.15 4.28
C VAL A 588 26.59 -25.11 5.18
N ARG A 589 25.30 -24.86 5.38
CA ARG A 589 24.39 -25.77 6.11
C ARG A 589 24.42 -27.17 5.49
N ARG A 590 24.27 -27.25 4.17
CA ARG A 590 24.28 -28.51 3.43
C ARG A 590 25.64 -29.20 3.46
N MET A 591 26.73 -28.45 3.41
CA MET A 591 28.08 -28.99 3.49
C MET A 591 28.32 -29.68 4.83
N LEU A 592 27.88 -29.04 5.92
CA LEU A 592 28.09 -29.48 7.30
C LEU A 592 26.97 -30.37 7.86
N ARG A 593 26.05 -30.84 7.02
CA ARG A 593 25.06 -31.85 7.44
C ARG A 593 25.75 -33.05 8.09
N ALA A 594 25.16 -33.60 9.15
CA ALA A 594 25.65 -34.79 9.82
C ALA A 594 25.82 -35.96 8.83
N ARG A 595 26.92 -36.70 8.95
CA ARG A 595 27.24 -37.88 8.11
C ARG A 595 27.81 -39.00 8.98
N PRO A 596 27.64 -40.27 8.55
CA PRO A 596 28.27 -41.42 9.19
C PRO A 596 29.79 -41.36 9.25
#